data_AF-A0AA86MBD0-F1
#
_entry.id   AF-A0AA86MBD0-F1
#
_cell.length_a   1.000
_cell.length_b   1.000
_cell.length_c   1.000
_cell.angle_alpha   90.00
_cell.angle_beta   90.00
_cell.angle_gamma   90.00
#
_symmetry.space_group_name_H-M   'P 1'
#
loop_
_entity.id
_entity.type
_entity.pdbx_description
1 polymer ?
#
loop_
_entity_poly.entity_id
_entity_poly.type
_entity_poly.pdbx_seq_one_letter_code
_entity_poly.pdbx_strand_id
1 'polypeptide(L)'
;MKNPKSIISLLLVFAAFLGGPVHSSEDTVYGVVKFFGADLRATPEVQSAVVVSVPAGEKTEYLQSKGPFWWKVRWNGQEGWLLRALVEKMTDEEIAAAQAPADSSNTTAAGKAVLAPIPPGTGRALVLGLSNYAPNSGIPSLPGVPVDMVSATSMAQMMGISADRVSVQRDQALNKTALSALLTQLALDVQPEEPVLIYYSGHGGRVDDPVAAGRCIEGLITYEGQLLTATEMADLLRPISQKTGNLFVFIDACHSGGLSTTRAIGEPELRPKFFAKSGAASNCSEIVNMLSEQPALRATGKEWVYAGAARPDEISLDDARTGGLATSNWLRCMAKADNKSSVEELRACTQQAINARVQNSKIYKPQNMTLTGDLSTAPMRANLTPEVKQGLVANSSLVTAGESTESAKSFNLQQGLAKKGMSVPNNLDEALRNVLAGSRKTTGLIVDLPAQVKINGVPLSGKISVKDDSYLYIFYRSSDRKGLTLLFPNALDKDNLIKAGTAFSLPRADWPLVAGGPEGQSQLVVVSSRYPRDIAQLVGKMTDPFFEVAISPLGGQAFNLGLSRTAFEQDESCQKPSRATRGEWCDAPYSAVIKTLREVR
;
A
#
# COMPACT_ATOMS: atom_id res chain seq x y z
N MET A 1 83.18 15.14 44.73
CA MET A 1 83.58 16.42 44.11
C MET A 1 83.52 16.28 42.60
N LYS A 2 82.74 17.17 41.95
CA LYS A 2 82.89 17.75 40.60
C LYS A 2 83.05 16.86 39.34
N ASN A 3 82.01 16.95 38.49
CA ASN A 3 81.99 17.27 37.03
C ASN A 3 83.32 17.82 36.43
N PRO A 4 83.59 17.74 35.08
CA PRO A 4 82.59 17.92 34.00
C PRO A 4 82.75 17.19 32.62
N LYS A 5 81.61 17.17 31.89
CA LYS A 5 81.33 17.36 30.43
C LYS A 5 81.85 16.39 29.35
N SER A 6 80.92 15.75 28.62
CA SER A 6 80.82 15.85 27.14
C SER A 6 79.45 15.37 26.60
N ILE A 7 79.05 15.93 25.46
CA ILE A 7 77.74 15.90 24.77
C ILE A 7 77.79 14.90 23.60
N ILE A 8 76.80 14.00 23.45
CA ILE A 8 76.46 13.37 22.15
C ILE A 8 74.93 13.16 22.08
N SER A 9 74.29 13.75 21.05
CA SER A 9 72.88 13.60 20.71
C SER A 9 72.62 12.34 19.88
N LEU A 10 71.56 11.60 20.22
CA LEU A 10 71.10 10.38 19.55
C LEU A 10 69.92 10.73 18.61
N LEU A 11 70.09 10.49 17.30
CA LEU A 11 69.07 10.60 16.27
C LEU A 11 68.33 9.25 16.14
N LEU A 12 67.02 9.27 16.35
CA LEU A 12 66.11 8.13 16.24
C LEU A 12 65.65 7.92 14.78
N VAL A 13 65.79 6.70 14.30
CA VAL A 13 65.35 6.21 12.98
C VAL A 13 63.82 6.03 12.98
N PHE A 14 63.13 6.73 12.08
CA PHE A 14 61.70 6.51 11.80
C PHE A 14 61.56 5.62 10.54
N ALA A 15 60.94 4.46 10.70
CA ALA A 15 60.62 3.56 9.59
C ALA A 15 59.41 4.11 8.81
N ALA A 16 59.60 4.34 7.50
CA ALA A 16 58.54 4.76 6.58
C ALA A 16 57.65 3.56 6.21
N PHE A 17 56.39 3.60 6.63
CA PHE A 17 55.32 2.76 6.07
C PHE A 17 54.95 3.30 4.69
N LEU A 18 55.10 2.48 3.65
CA LEU A 18 54.57 2.74 2.31
C LEU A 18 53.04 2.63 2.35
N GLY A 19 52.36 3.78 2.41
CA GLY A 19 50.91 3.86 2.22
C GLY A 19 50.56 3.63 0.76
N GLY A 20 49.88 2.51 0.48
CA GLY A 20 49.13 2.34 -0.76
C GLY A 20 47.98 3.36 -0.86
N PRO A 21 47.45 3.64 -2.06
CA PRO A 21 46.37 4.59 -2.21
C PRO A 21 45.13 4.09 -1.47
N VAL A 22 44.73 4.83 -0.45
CA VAL A 22 43.41 4.73 0.18
C VAL A 22 42.41 5.11 -0.91
N HIS A 23 41.80 4.11 -1.55
CA HIS A 23 40.60 4.33 -2.36
C HIS A 23 39.53 4.87 -1.41
N SER A 24 39.12 6.12 -1.60
CA SER A 24 37.84 6.57 -1.08
C SER A 24 36.79 5.67 -1.71
N SER A 25 36.01 4.96 -0.88
CA SER A 25 34.85 4.21 -1.35
C SER A 25 33.87 5.20 -2.00
N GLU A 26 33.88 5.29 -3.32
CA GLU A 26 32.73 5.85 -4.04
C GLU A 26 31.54 4.95 -3.70
N ASP A 27 30.48 5.53 -3.13
CA ASP A 27 29.26 4.82 -2.79
C ASP A 27 28.76 4.08 -4.04
N THR A 28 28.87 2.77 -4.03
CA THR A 28 28.47 1.93 -5.16
C THR A 28 26.96 2.04 -5.32
N VAL A 29 26.51 2.73 -6.38
CA VAL A 29 25.09 2.87 -6.67
C VAL A 29 24.54 1.51 -7.12
N TYR A 30 23.47 1.06 -6.47
CA TYR A 30 22.77 -0.15 -6.86
C TYR A 30 21.42 0.16 -7.49
N GLY A 31 21.07 -0.64 -8.49
CA GLY A 31 19.78 -0.57 -9.16
C GLY A 31 19.06 -1.91 -9.10
N VAL A 32 17.77 -1.90 -8.77
CA VAL A 32 16.92 -3.09 -8.80
C VAL A 32 16.19 -3.15 -10.15
N VAL A 33 16.35 -4.26 -10.86
CA VAL A 33 15.65 -4.51 -12.12
C VAL A 33 14.17 -4.74 -11.85
N LYS A 34 13.27 -4.09 -12.60
CA LYS A 34 11.81 -4.18 -12.46
C LYS A 34 11.13 -4.83 -13.68
N PHE A 35 9.82 -5.09 -13.59
CA PHE A 35 8.97 -5.74 -14.60
C PHE A 35 9.36 -7.18 -14.94
N PHE A 36 9.75 -7.39 -16.20
CA PHE A 36 10.01 -8.66 -16.84
C PHE A 36 11.51 -9.01 -16.82
N GLY A 37 12.28 -8.32 -15.97
CA GLY A 37 13.73 -8.32 -16.05
C GLY A 37 14.27 -7.31 -17.08
N ALA A 38 15.59 -7.28 -17.22
CA ALA A 38 16.29 -6.42 -18.16
C ALA A 38 17.38 -7.21 -18.87
N ASP A 39 17.55 -6.95 -20.17
CA ASP A 39 18.62 -7.58 -20.94
C ASP A 39 19.88 -6.70 -20.87
N LEU A 40 20.98 -7.27 -20.37
CA LEU A 40 22.31 -6.67 -20.46
C LEU A 40 22.82 -6.89 -21.88
N ARG A 41 23.14 -5.80 -22.57
CA ARG A 41 23.55 -5.81 -23.97
C ARG A 41 25.02 -5.50 -24.14
N ALA A 42 25.62 -6.00 -25.22
CA ALA A 42 27.04 -5.78 -25.50
C ALA A 42 27.36 -4.30 -25.75
N THR A 43 26.44 -3.56 -26.38
CA THR A 43 26.52 -2.12 -26.63
C THR A 43 25.24 -1.41 -26.16
N PRO A 44 25.27 -0.09 -25.90
CA PRO A 44 24.14 0.69 -25.41
C PRO A 44 23.15 1.02 -26.54
N GLU A 45 22.62 -0.02 -27.16
CA GLU A 45 21.67 0.04 -28.27
C GLU A 45 20.64 -1.08 -28.10
N VAL A 46 19.36 -0.78 -28.34
CA VAL A 46 18.25 -1.72 -28.09
C VAL A 46 18.35 -2.96 -28.97
N GLN A 47 18.95 -2.85 -30.16
CA GLN A 47 19.13 -3.98 -31.10
C GLN A 47 20.44 -4.74 -30.91
N SER A 48 21.27 -4.34 -29.94
CA SER A 48 22.54 -4.99 -29.66
C SER A 48 22.35 -6.40 -29.09
N ALA A 49 23.34 -7.27 -29.30
CA ALA A 49 23.34 -8.64 -28.79
C ALA A 49 23.16 -8.65 -27.25
N VAL A 50 22.27 -9.52 -26.78
CA VAL A 50 22.06 -9.76 -25.35
C VAL A 50 23.22 -10.61 -24.83
N VAL A 51 23.93 -10.08 -23.82
CA VAL A 51 24.95 -10.79 -23.05
C VAL A 51 24.26 -11.73 -22.06
N VAL A 52 23.31 -11.21 -21.29
CA VAL A 52 22.52 -11.97 -20.32
C VAL A 52 21.21 -11.26 -19.99
N SER A 53 20.18 -12.02 -19.66
CA SER A 53 18.93 -11.47 -19.12
C SER A 53 18.95 -11.53 -17.60
N VAL A 54 18.76 -10.38 -16.96
CA VAL A 54 18.69 -10.22 -15.52
C VAL A 54 17.22 -10.28 -15.09
N PRO A 55 16.83 -11.24 -14.23
CA PRO A 55 15.47 -11.33 -13.69
C PRO A 55 15.01 -10.06 -12.94
N ALA A 56 13.71 -9.86 -12.84
CA ALA A 56 13.17 -8.79 -12.00
C ALA A 56 13.42 -9.08 -10.51
N GLY A 57 13.62 -8.02 -9.72
CA GLY A 57 13.99 -8.09 -8.31
C GLY A 57 15.50 -8.20 -8.08
N GLU A 58 16.28 -8.50 -9.12
CA GLU A 58 17.73 -8.61 -9.02
C GLU A 58 18.42 -7.26 -8.87
N LYS A 59 19.48 -7.26 -8.06
CA LYS A 59 20.32 -6.10 -7.77
C LYS A 59 21.50 -6.04 -8.72
N THR A 60 21.67 -4.91 -9.39
CA THR A 60 22.77 -4.64 -10.32
C THR A 60 23.69 -3.56 -9.78
N GLU A 61 25.00 -3.74 -9.98
CA GLU A 61 26.03 -2.77 -9.61
C GLU A 61 26.18 -1.76 -10.75
N TYR A 62 25.93 -0.49 -10.50
CA TYR A 62 26.17 0.57 -11.49
C TYR A 62 27.67 0.80 -11.66
N LEU A 63 28.13 0.84 -12.92
CA LEU A 63 29.53 1.11 -13.26
C LEU A 63 29.70 2.48 -13.92
N GLN A 64 28.92 2.76 -14.96
CA GLN A 64 28.99 4.03 -15.70
C GLN A 64 27.72 4.24 -16.52
N SER A 65 27.54 5.44 -17.08
CA SER A 65 26.45 5.76 -18.00
C SER A 65 26.97 6.19 -19.37
N LYS A 66 26.17 5.97 -20.41
CA LYS A 66 26.40 6.56 -21.74
C LYS A 66 25.13 7.27 -22.19
N GLY A 67 25.17 8.60 -22.08
CA GLY A 67 23.98 9.42 -22.23
C GLY A 67 22.94 9.14 -21.14
N PRO A 68 21.72 9.68 -21.30
CA PRO A 68 20.68 9.59 -20.26
C PRO A 68 20.01 8.20 -20.17
N PHE A 69 20.17 7.36 -21.19
CA PHE A 69 19.34 6.17 -21.37
C PHE A 69 20.00 4.87 -20.91
N TRP A 70 21.33 4.81 -20.91
CA TRP A 70 22.06 3.57 -20.77
C TRP A 70 22.98 3.57 -19.56
N TRP A 71 22.83 2.53 -18.75
CA TRP A 71 23.75 2.21 -17.67
C TRP A 71 24.55 0.98 -18.06
N LYS A 72 25.87 1.06 -17.89
CA LYS A 72 26.70 -0.13 -17.82
C LYS A 72 26.64 -0.64 -16.40
N VAL A 73 26.29 -1.90 -16.23
CA VAL A 73 26.17 -2.53 -14.92
C VAL A 73 26.93 -3.84 -14.86
N ARG A 74 27.19 -4.30 -13.64
CA ARG A 74 27.65 -5.66 -13.34
C ARG A 74 26.55 -6.45 -12.61
N TRP A 75 26.32 -7.69 -13.05
CA TRP A 75 25.43 -8.64 -12.39
C TRP A 75 26.02 -10.04 -12.50
N ASN A 76 26.14 -10.76 -11.38
CA ASN A 76 26.77 -12.10 -11.31
C ASN A 76 28.11 -12.21 -12.05
N GLY A 77 28.96 -11.19 -11.91
CA GLY A 77 30.28 -11.13 -12.55
C GLY A 77 30.27 -10.80 -14.05
N GLN A 78 29.09 -10.67 -14.68
CA GLN A 78 28.96 -10.27 -16.08
C GLN A 78 28.67 -8.77 -16.20
N GLU A 79 29.28 -8.12 -17.19
CA GLU A 79 29.08 -6.70 -17.48
C GLU A 79 28.32 -6.51 -18.79
N GLY A 80 27.42 -5.52 -18.81
CA GLY A 80 26.68 -5.16 -20.01
C GLY A 80 25.95 -3.83 -19.87
N TRP A 81 25.37 -3.37 -20.96
CA TRP A 81 24.57 -2.15 -21.03
C TRP A 81 23.09 -2.47 -20.89
N LEU A 82 22.43 -1.88 -19.89
CA LEU A 82 20.99 -1.97 -19.70
C LEU A 82 20.30 -0.64 -19.93
N LEU A 83 19.03 -0.73 -20.30
CA LEU A 83 18.15 0.43 -20.41
C LEU A 83 17.76 0.89 -19.01
N ARG A 84 18.17 2.09 -18.62
CA ARG A 84 17.95 2.66 -17.28
C ARG A 84 16.47 2.74 -16.90
N ALA A 85 15.58 2.88 -17.87
CA ALA A 85 14.13 2.92 -17.64
C ALA A 85 13.55 1.64 -17.00
N LEU A 86 14.31 0.54 -16.98
CA LEU A 86 13.91 -0.73 -16.36
C LEU A 86 14.47 -0.92 -14.94
N VAL A 87 15.18 0.08 -14.41
CA VAL A 87 15.88 0.00 -13.14
C VAL A 87 15.39 1.08 -12.19
N GLU A 88 15.00 0.67 -10.98
CA GLU A 88 14.75 1.59 -9.87
C GLU A 88 16.06 1.76 -9.09
N LYS A 89 16.54 2.99 -8.95
CA LYS A 89 17.73 3.29 -8.15
C LYS A 89 17.41 3.06 -6.67
N MET A 90 18.26 2.32 -5.97
CA MET A 90 18.12 2.13 -4.52
C MET A 90 18.48 3.42 -3.76
N THR A 91 17.77 3.70 -2.68
CA THR A 91 18.14 4.76 -1.72
C THR A 91 19.30 4.30 -0.84
N ASP A 92 20.00 5.25 -0.23
CA ASP A 92 21.11 4.95 0.69
C ASP A 92 20.63 4.10 1.89
N GLU A 93 19.39 4.31 2.33
CA GLU A 93 18.72 3.52 3.38
C GLU A 93 18.45 2.07 2.93
N GLU A 94 18.00 1.87 1.69
CA GLU A 94 17.77 0.55 1.09
C GLU A 94 19.09 -0.21 0.88
N ILE A 95 20.17 0.51 0.53
CA ILE A 95 21.51 -0.05 0.39
C ILE A 95 22.04 -0.51 1.76
N ALA A 96 21.86 0.31 2.80
CA ALA A 96 22.26 -0.03 4.17
C ALA A 96 21.48 -1.23 4.73
N ALA A 97 20.17 -1.29 4.51
CA ALA A 97 19.34 -2.43 4.93
C ALA A 97 19.72 -3.75 4.24
N ALA A 98 20.11 -3.69 2.96
CA ALA A 98 20.53 -4.85 2.18
C ALA A 98 21.96 -5.34 2.51
N GLN A 99 22.76 -4.54 3.23
CA GLN A 99 24.13 -4.87 3.63
C GLN A 99 24.24 -5.32 5.09
N ALA A 100 23.13 -5.31 5.84
CA ALA A 100 23.11 -5.79 7.22
C ALA A 100 23.42 -7.30 7.27
N PRO A 101 24.32 -7.77 8.14
CA PRO A 101 24.62 -9.20 8.26
C PRO A 101 23.35 -9.95 8.67
N ALA A 102 23.01 -10.97 7.88
CA ALA A 102 21.94 -11.89 8.19
C ALA A 102 22.36 -12.72 9.41
N ASP A 103 21.97 -12.28 10.60
CA ASP A 103 22.12 -13.10 11.80
C ASP A 103 21.25 -14.35 11.65
N SER A 104 21.94 -15.45 11.40
CA SER A 104 21.41 -16.79 11.31
C SER A 104 20.79 -17.20 12.64
N SER A 105 19.47 -17.31 12.70
CA SER A 105 18.82 -18.19 13.67
C SER A 105 17.56 -18.86 13.08
N ASN A 106 17.75 -20.15 12.76
CA ASN A 106 16.77 -21.23 12.66
C ASN A 106 15.58 -21.08 11.71
N THR A 107 15.83 -21.35 10.43
CA THR A 107 14.84 -22.01 9.55
C THR A 107 15.12 -23.52 9.51
N THR A 108 14.83 -24.21 10.60
CA THR A 108 14.53 -25.65 10.54
C THR A 108 13.07 -25.84 10.17
N ALA A 109 12.84 -26.30 8.94
CA ALA A 109 11.70 -27.04 8.45
C ALA A 109 10.38 -26.96 9.26
N ALA A 110 9.47 -26.09 8.85
CA ALA A 110 8.04 -26.28 9.09
C ALA A 110 7.45 -27.02 7.88
N GLY A 111 7.11 -28.30 8.08
CA GLY A 111 6.41 -29.10 7.10
C GLY A 111 5.08 -28.47 6.69
N LYS A 112 4.62 -28.81 5.48
CA LYS A 112 3.29 -28.48 4.96
C LYS A 112 2.20 -28.93 5.95
N ALA A 113 1.78 -28.06 6.86
CA ALA A 113 0.49 -28.19 7.53
C ALA A 113 -0.57 -27.73 6.53
N VAL A 114 -1.15 -28.70 5.82
CA VAL A 114 -2.34 -28.44 4.99
C VAL A 114 -3.49 -28.15 5.95
N LEU A 115 -3.92 -26.88 5.95
CA LEU A 115 -5.19 -26.44 6.55
C LEU A 115 -6.34 -27.34 6.08
N ALA A 116 -7.31 -27.61 6.96
CA ALA A 116 -8.67 -27.79 6.46
C ALA A 116 -9.07 -26.46 5.79
N PRO A 117 -9.33 -26.44 4.47
CA PRO A 117 -9.69 -25.21 3.77
C PRO A 117 -10.89 -24.56 4.46
N ILE A 118 -10.85 -23.24 4.67
CA ILE A 118 -12.11 -22.52 4.94
C ILE A 118 -12.94 -22.67 3.68
N PRO A 119 -14.17 -23.23 3.73
CA PRO A 119 -15.00 -23.32 2.54
C PRO A 119 -15.19 -21.93 1.95
N PRO A 120 -14.94 -21.74 0.64
CA PRO A 120 -15.19 -20.46 -0.02
C PRO A 120 -16.61 -19.96 0.25
N GLY A 121 -16.77 -18.64 0.40
CA GLY A 121 -18.08 -18.05 0.67
C GLY A 121 -18.57 -18.11 2.13
N THR A 122 -17.80 -18.68 3.07
CA THR A 122 -18.18 -18.70 4.49
C THR A 122 -17.97 -17.34 5.15
N GLY A 123 -19.02 -16.85 5.81
CA GLY A 123 -19.00 -15.61 6.60
C GLY A 123 -18.79 -14.35 5.78
N ARG A 124 -18.68 -13.21 6.48
CA ARG A 124 -18.36 -11.90 5.89
C ARG A 124 -17.55 -11.04 6.83
N ALA A 125 -16.57 -10.31 6.30
CA ALA A 125 -15.89 -9.26 7.03
C ALA A 125 -15.89 -7.95 6.27
N LEU A 126 -16.05 -6.84 7.00
CA LEU A 126 -15.84 -5.49 6.49
C LEU A 126 -14.75 -4.83 7.34
N VAL A 127 -13.60 -4.60 6.74
CA VAL A 127 -12.41 -3.99 7.36
C VAL A 127 -12.26 -2.56 6.85
N LEU A 128 -12.38 -1.59 7.75
CA LEU A 128 -12.39 -0.17 7.45
C LEU A 128 -11.16 0.49 8.10
N GLY A 129 -10.25 1.06 7.32
CA GLY A 129 -9.07 1.75 7.85
C GLY A 129 -8.93 3.19 7.35
N LEU A 130 -8.91 4.15 8.28
CA LEU A 130 -8.62 5.56 8.01
C LEU A 130 -7.25 5.94 8.55
N SER A 131 -6.23 5.82 7.70
CA SER A 131 -4.85 6.19 7.97
C SER A 131 -4.55 7.62 7.53
N ASN A 132 -5.09 8.01 6.36
CA ASN A 132 -4.95 9.32 5.75
C ASN A 132 -6.31 9.99 5.58
N TYR A 133 -6.34 11.29 5.87
CA TYR A 133 -7.53 12.14 5.79
C TYR A 133 -7.39 13.15 4.65
N ALA A 134 -8.50 13.81 4.29
CA ALA A 134 -8.49 14.80 3.22
C ALA A 134 -7.44 15.90 3.49
N PRO A 135 -6.66 16.36 2.49
CA PRO A 135 -5.50 17.24 2.69
C PRO A 135 -5.75 18.54 3.47
N ASN A 136 -6.99 19.04 3.48
CA ASN A 136 -7.39 20.29 4.14
C ASN A 136 -8.15 20.06 5.46
N SER A 137 -8.21 18.82 5.95
CA SER A 137 -8.97 18.48 7.18
C SER A 137 -8.26 18.89 8.47
N GLY A 138 -6.93 19.03 8.44
CA GLY A 138 -6.11 19.26 9.64
C GLY A 138 -5.98 18.04 10.55
N ILE A 139 -6.47 16.87 10.12
CA ILE A 139 -6.44 15.63 10.89
C ILE A 139 -5.08 14.94 10.70
N PRO A 140 -4.35 14.59 11.77
CA PRO A 140 -3.09 13.86 11.66
C PRO A 140 -3.25 12.48 11.00
N SER A 141 -2.17 11.97 10.39
CA SER A 141 -2.16 10.60 9.89
C SER A 141 -1.89 9.58 11.00
N LEU A 142 -2.49 8.39 10.85
CA LEU A 142 -2.32 7.23 11.71
C LEU A 142 -1.57 6.12 10.96
N PRO A 143 -0.23 6.06 11.05
CA PRO A 143 0.59 5.13 10.28
C PRO A 143 0.43 3.67 10.69
N GLY A 144 -0.11 3.35 11.87
CA GLY A 144 -0.36 1.96 12.29
C GLY A 144 -1.69 1.37 11.81
N VAL A 145 -2.64 2.19 11.34
CA VAL A 145 -3.95 1.74 10.81
C VAL A 145 -3.84 0.68 9.70
N PRO A 146 -2.85 0.73 8.80
CA PRO A 146 -2.78 -0.28 7.75
C PRO A 146 -2.31 -1.66 8.26
N VAL A 147 -1.40 -1.71 9.24
CA VAL A 147 -1.06 -2.93 10.01
C VAL A 147 -2.28 -3.48 10.74
N ASP A 148 -3.13 -2.60 11.26
CA ASP A 148 -4.41 -2.94 11.88
C ASP A 148 -5.37 -3.62 10.89
N MET A 149 -5.45 -3.15 9.64
CA MET A 149 -6.32 -3.74 8.62
C MET A 149 -5.90 -5.17 8.24
N VAL A 150 -4.60 -5.43 8.14
CA VAL A 150 -4.09 -6.79 7.92
C VAL A 150 -4.35 -7.64 9.16
N SER A 151 -4.16 -7.08 10.35
CA SER A 151 -4.47 -7.77 11.60
C SER A 151 -5.95 -8.16 11.68
N ALA A 152 -6.87 -7.27 11.30
CA ALA A 152 -8.30 -7.53 11.22
C ALA A 152 -8.67 -8.60 10.19
N THR A 153 -7.98 -8.62 9.05
CA THR A 153 -8.15 -9.68 8.03
C THR A 153 -7.71 -11.04 8.59
N SER A 154 -6.60 -11.09 9.33
CA SER A 154 -6.16 -12.28 10.05
C SER A 154 -7.15 -12.70 11.14
N MET A 155 -7.73 -11.75 11.89
CA MET A 155 -8.80 -12.03 12.86
C MET A 155 -10.01 -12.66 12.17
N ALA A 156 -10.46 -12.11 11.03
CA ALA A 156 -11.57 -12.66 10.26
C ALA A 156 -11.33 -14.13 9.88
N GLN A 157 -10.11 -14.45 9.42
CA GLN A 157 -9.74 -15.82 9.07
C GLN A 157 -9.70 -16.76 10.29
N MET A 158 -9.26 -16.27 11.45
CA MET A 158 -9.35 -17.03 12.71
C MET A 158 -10.81 -17.25 13.15
N MET A 159 -11.70 -16.32 12.84
CA MET A 159 -13.14 -16.44 13.06
C MET A 159 -13.85 -17.35 12.04
N GLY A 160 -13.13 -17.87 11.03
CA GLY A 160 -13.69 -18.74 10.00
C GLY A 160 -14.32 -18.03 8.81
N ILE A 161 -14.03 -16.74 8.64
CA ILE A 161 -14.43 -15.98 7.46
C ILE A 161 -13.41 -16.21 6.35
N SER A 162 -13.91 -16.61 5.18
CA SER A 162 -13.09 -16.88 4.00
C SER A 162 -12.51 -15.58 3.40
N ALA A 163 -11.29 -15.63 2.87
CA ALA A 163 -10.58 -14.43 2.41
C ALA A 163 -11.31 -13.69 1.26
N ASP A 164 -12.01 -14.42 0.40
CA ASP A 164 -12.86 -13.88 -0.67
C ASP A 164 -14.11 -13.13 -0.17
N ARG A 165 -14.37 -13.21 1.13
CA ARG A 165 -15.50 -12.57 1.82
C ARG A 165 -15.08 -11.47 2.79
N VAL A 166 -13.81 -11.08 2.74
CA VAL A 166 -13.29 -9.91 3.45
C VAL A 166 -13.28 -8.72 2.49
N SER A 167 -14.13 -7.73 2.74
CA SER A 167 -14.12 -6.45 2.04
C SER A 167 -13.24 -5.47 2.81
N VAL A 168 -12.27 -4.87 2.14
CA VAL A 168 -11.31 -3.93 2.74
C VAL A 168 -11.50 -2.56 2.09
N GLN A 169 -11.73 -1.54 2.92
CA GLN A 169 -11.96 -0.16 2.48
C GLN A 169 -11.04 0.78 3.25
N ARG A 170 -10.50 1.80 2.56
CA ARG A 170 -9.43 2.64 3.08
C ARG A 170 -9.55 4.11 2.72
N ASP A 171 -9.12 4.98 3.63
CA ASP A 171 -8.87 6.41 3.41
C ASP A 171 -10.04 7.08 2.65
N GLN A 172 -9.83 7.58 1.44
CA GLN A 172 -10.87 8.29 0.67
C GLN A 172 -12.16 7.48 0.41
N ALA A 173 -12.08 6.14 0.42
CA ALA A 173 -13.26 5.29 0.28
C ALA A 173 -14.20 5.36 1.51
N LEU A 174 -13.77 5.98 2.60
CA LEU A 174 -14.47 6.05 3.89
C LEU A 174 -14.95 7.47 4.20
N ASN A 175 -15.55 8.13 3.20
CA ASN A 175 -16.40 9.28 3.45
C ASN A 175 -17.73 8.85 4.10
N LYS A 176 -18.45 9.80 4.73
CA LYS A 176 -19.66 9.50 5.50
C LYS A 176 -20.71 8.76 4.68
N THR A 177 -20.95 9.22 3.44
CA THR A 177 -21.91 8.57 2.53
C THR A 177 -21.49 7.15 2.17
N ALA A 178 -20.23 6.95 1.81
CA ALA A 178 -19.70 5.65 1.43
C ALA A 178 -19.71 4.68 2.61
N LEU A 179 -19.36 5.12 3.82
CA LEU A 179 -19.37 4.29 5.02
C LEU A 179 -20.79 3.81 5.34
N SER A 180 -21.79 4.70 5.32
CA SER A 180 -23.20 4.32 5.48
C SER A 180 -23.66 3.34 4.39
N ALA A 181 -23.26 3.55 3.13
CA ALA A 181 -23.60 2.66 2.02
C ALA A 181 -22.95 1.27 2.17
N LEU A 182 -21.70 1.20 2.63
CA LEU A 182 -20.98 -0.05 2.87
C LEU A 182 -21.65 -0.90 3.95
N LEU A 183 -22.05 -0.28 5.08
CA LEU A 183 -22.76 -0.99 6.15
C LEU A 183 -24.17 -1.40 5.72
N THR A 184 -24.88 -0.54 4.99
CA THR A 184 -26.19 -0.87 4.41
C THR A 184 -26.08 -2.04 3.44
N GLN A 185 -25.07 -2.05 2.57
CA GLN A 185 -24.84 -3.13 1.63
C GLN A 185 -24.48 -4.43 2.37
N LEU A 186 -23.63 -4.37 3.39
CA LEU A 186 -23.33 -5.52 4.24
C LEU A 186 -24.61 -6.09 4.85
N ALA A 187 -25.51 -5.24 5.34
CA ALA A 187 -26.80 -5.68 5.86
C ALA A 187 -27.65 -6.42 4.84
N LEU A 188 -27.61 -6.05 3.56
CA LEU A 188 -28.32 -6.77 2.50
C LEU A 188 -27.69 -8.14 2.23
N ASP A 189 -26.37 -8.19 2.27
CA ASP A 189 -25.57 -9.34 1.89
C ASP A 189 -25.52 -10.44 2.95
N VAL A 190 -25.63 -10.05 4.23
CA VAL A 190 -25.57 -10.97 5.38
C VAL A 190 -26.71 -12.00 5.35
N GLN A 191 -26.33 -13.25 5.54
CA GLN A 191 -27.19 -14.42 5.69
C GLN A 191 -27.40 -14.75 7.17
N PRO A 192 -28.53 -15.41 7.52
CA PRO A 192 -28.75 -15.87 8.89
C PRO A 192 -27.63 -16.79 9.40
N GLU A 193 -27.29 -16.64 10.68
CA GLU A 193 -26.28 -17.43 11.41
C GLU A 193 -24.84 -17.36 10.87
N GLU A 194 -24.55 -16.64 9.77
CA GLU A 194 -23.18 -16.54 9.27
C GLU A 194 -22.31 -15.64 10.19
N PRO A 195 -21.02 -15.97 10.40
CA PRO A 195 -20.13 -15.12 11.18
C PRO A 195 -19.84 -13.82 10.43
N VAL A 196 -20.00 -12.69 11.13
CA VAL A 196 -19.78 -11.35 10.59
C VAL A 196 -18.76 -10.60 11.43
N LEU A 197 -17.69 -10.11 10.82
CA LEU A 197 -16.75 -9.17 11.44
C LEU A 197 -16.91 -7.79 10.82
N ILE A 198 -17.15 -6.77 11.64
CA ILE A 198 -17.01 -5.37 11.24
C ILE A 198 -15.87 -4.79 12.04
N TYR A 199 -14.82 -4.36 11.34
CA TYR A 199 -13.62 -3.81 11.95
C TYR A 199 -13.40 -2.38 11.47
N TYR A 200 -13.11 -1.47 12.39
CA TYR A 200 -12.72 -0.09 12.10
C TYR A 200 -11.44 0.29 12.84
N SER A 201 -10.51 0.94 12.14
CA SER A 201 -9.35 1.60 12.76
C SER A 201 -9.17 3.00 12.18
N GLY A 202 -9.07 4.01 13.03
CA GLY A 202 -8.95 5.41 12.64
C GLY A 202 -9.22 6.36 13.80
N HIS A 203 -9.25 7.67 13.52
CA HIS A 203 -9.65 8.66 14.51
C HIS A 203 -11.14 8.53 14.88
N GLY A 204 -11.42 8.61 16.17
CA GLY A 204 -12.72 9.04 16.69
C GLY A 204 -12.66 10.50 17.13
N GLY A 205 -13.81 11.10 17.39
CA GLY A 205 -13.87 12.51 17.69
C GLY A 205 -15.20 12.98 18.24
N ARG A 206 -15.27 14.30 18.46
CA ARG A 206 -16.44 14.98 19.01
C ARG A 206 -16.77 16.24 18.22
N VAL A 207 -18.06 16.54 18.17
CA VAL A 207 -18.61 17.80 17.66
C VAL A 207 -19.67 18.32 18.62
N ASP A 208 -19.92 19.63 18.58
CA ASP A 208 -21.01 20.23 19.35
C ASP A 208 -22.37 19.61 18.96
N ASP A 209 -23.21 19.35 19.95
CA ASP A 209 -24.59 18.89 19.74
C ASP A 209 -25.42 20.06 19.16
N PRO A 210 -25.90 19.97 17.91
CA PRO A 210 -26.64 21.06 17.28
C PRO A 210 -28.00 21.33 17.95
N VAL A 211 -28.51 20.40 18.77
CA VAL A 211 -29.78 20.54 19.47
C VAL A 211 -29.62 20.86 20.96
N ALA A 212 -28.42 20.75 21.53
CA ALA A 212 -28.15 21.01 22.94
C ALA A 212 -26.81 21.74 23.13
N ALA A 213 -26.86 23.07 23.26
CA ALA A 213 -25.67 23.89 23.46
C ALA A 213 -24.85 23.43 24.69
N GLY A 214 -23.54 23.28 24.50
CA GLY A 214 -22.60 22.83 25.53
C GLY A 214 -22.52 21.31 25.73
N ARG A 215 -23.35 20.52 25.03
CA ARG A 215 -23.23 19.06 24.94
C ARG A 215 -22.43 18.68 23.69
N CYS A 216 -21.70 17.57 23.77
CA CYS A 216 -20.92 17.02 22.66
C CYS A 216 -21.49 15.70 22.19
N ILE A 217 -21.49 15.50 20.88
CA ILE A 217 -21.80 14.22 20.24
C ILE A 217 -20.48 13.56 19.84
N GLU A 218 -20.36 12.27 20.15
CA GLU A 218 -19.19 11.45 19.84
C GLU A 218 -19.45 10.56 18.63
N GLY A 219 -18.37 10.18 17.95
CA GLY A 219 -18.46 9.33 16.77
C GLY A 219 -17.11 9.05 16.13
N LEU A 220 -17.16 8.44 14.95
CA LEU A 220 -16.00 8.17 14.12
C LEU A 220 -15.77 9.32 13.15
N ILE A 221 -14.51 9.70 12.97
CA ILE A 221 -14.14 10.76 12.03
C ILE A 221 -13.94 10.14 10.66
N THR A 222 -14.72 10.60 9.67
CA THR A 222 -14.66 10.14 8.29
C THR A 222 -13.52 10.83 7.53
N TYR A 223 -13.22 10.38 6.30
CA TYR A 223 -12.13 10.92 5.48
C TYR A 223 -12.13 12.45 5.35
N GLU A 224 -13.29 13.05 5.15
CA GLU A 224 -13.50 14.50 5.01
C GLU A 224 -13.56 15.25 6.35
N GLY A 225 -13.40 14.56 7.48
CA GLY A 225 -13.49 15.14 8.81
C GLY A 225 -14.92 15.41 9.27
N GLN A 226 -15.90 14.69 8.72
CA GLN A 226 -17.27 14.65 9.28
C GLN A 226 -17.36 13.62 10.39
N LEU A 227 -18.36 13.78 11.26
CA LEU A 227 -18.63 12.81 12.32
C LEU A 227 -19.72 11.83 11.86
N LEU A 228 -19.41 10.54 11.89
CA LEU A 228 -20.40 9.47 11.94
C LEU A 228 -20.70 9.18 13.41
N THR A 229 -21.86 9.62 13.87
CA THR A 229 -22.23 9.57 15.29
C THR A 229 -22.44 8.14 15.78
N ALA A 230 -22.34 7.96 17.10
CA ALA A 230 -22.68 6.69 17.74
C ALA A 230 -24.10 6.19 17.40
N THR A 231 -25.08 7.10 17.33
CA THR A 231 -26.46 6.78 16.96
C THR A 231 -26.57 6.33 15.51
N GLU A 232 -25.95 7.06 14.57
CA GLU A 232 -25.93 6.66 13.15
C GLU A 232 -25.28 5.28 12.96
N MET A 233 -24.16 5.01 13.65
CA MET A 233 -23.53 3.70 13.62
C MET A 233 -24.48 2.62 14.17
N ALA A 234 -25.13 2.86 15.31
CA ALA A 234 -26.11 1.92 15.87
C ALA A 234 -27.27 1.64 14.90
N ASP A 235 -27.79 2.66 14.23
CA ASP A 235 -28.86 2.52 13.23
C ASP A 235 -28.40 1.69 12.02
N LEU A 236 -27.14 1.85 11.59
CA LEU A 236 -26.56 1.09 10.47
C LEU A 236 -26.25 -0.37 10.85
N LEU A 237 -25.91 -0.64 12.11
CA LEU A 237 -25.61 -1.98 12.60
C LEU A 237 -26.87 -2.80 12.92
N ARG A 238 -27.97 -2.14 13.30
CA ARG A 238 -29.22 -2.80 13.72
C ARG A 238 -29.77 -3.80 12.69
N PRO A 239 -29.82 -3.52 11.37
CA PRO A 239 -30.29 -4.49 10.39
C PRO A 239 -29.37 -5.72 10.25
N ILE A 240 -28.09 -5.58 10.55
CA ILE A 240 -27.12 -6.68 10.51
C ILE A 240 -27.32 -7.58 11.72
N SER A 241 -27.40 -7.01 12.93
CA SER A 241 -27.58 -7.77 14.16
C SER A 241 -28.93 -8.48 14.25
N GLN A 242 -29.96 -7.98 13.56
CA GLN A 242 -31.25 -8.68 13.43
C GLN A 242 -31.19 -9.92 12.53
N LYS A 243 -30.16 -10.06 11.68
CA LYS A 243 -30.00 -11.19 10.78
C LYS A 243 -29.13 -12.30 11.36
N THR A 244 -28.09 -11.96 12.12
CA THR A 244 -27.16 -12.93 12.67
C THR A 244 -26.77 -12.57 14.10
N GLY A 245 -26.79 -13.57 14.99
CA GLY A 245 -26.19 -13.46 16.33
C GLY A 245 -24.66 -13.46 16.28
N ASN A 246 -24.03 -14.02 15.24
CA ASN A 246 -22.58 -14.16 15.13
C ASN A 246 -21.87 -12.88 14.63
N LEU A 247 -22.35 -11.71 15.06
CA LEU A 247 -21.77 -10.41 14.73
C LEU A 247 -20.70 -10.02 15.76
N PHE A 248 -19.51 -9.68 15.28
CA PHE A 248 -18.43 -9.09 16.06
C PHE A 248 -18.09 -7.72 15.47
N VAL A 249 -18.24 -6.66 16.26
CA VAL A 249 -17.84 -5.30 15.90
C VAL A 249 -16.62 -4.91 16.71
N PHE A 250 -15.53 -4.54 16.04
CA PHE A 250 -14.29 -4.09 16.67
C PHE A 250 -13.97 -2.66 16.21
N ILE A 251 -13.95 -1.72 17.14
CA ILE A 251 -13.66 -0.31 16.89
C ILE A 251 -12.36 0.09 17.59
N ASP A 252 -11.30 0.28 16.80
CA ASP A 252 -10.01 0.80 17.25
C ASP A 252 -9.88 2.31 16.97
N ALA A 253 -10.57 3.08 17.82
CA ALA A 253 -10.62 4.54 17.80
C ALA A 253 -10.79 5.11 19.22
N CYS A 254 -10.44 6.38 19.42
CA CYS A 254 -10.78 7.09 20.66
C CYS A 254 -12.21 7.62 20.60
N HIS A 255 -13.07 7.23 21.54
CA HIS A 255 -14.40 7.84 21.67
C HIS A 255 -14.36 9.17 22.41
N SER A 256 -13.30 9.39 23.19
CA SER A 256 -13.30 10.43 24.19
C SER A 256 -11.97 11.12 24.36
N GLY A 257 -11.82 12.37 23.94
CA GLY A 257 -10.57 13.13 24.05
C GLY A 257 -10.00 13.38 25.44
N GLY A 258 -9.80 12.35 26.28
CA GLY A 258 -8.89 12.39 27.40
C GLY A 258 -7.54 12.87 26.87
N LEU A 259 -7.02 13.95 27.45
CA LEU A 259 -5.72 14.56 27.16
C LEU A 259 -5.27 14.57 25.68
N SER A 260 -5.96 15.34 24.83
CA SER A 260 -5.40 15.73 23.51
C SER A 260 -4.37 16.87 23.59
N THR A 261 -3.96 17.28 24.79
CA THR A 261 -2.94 18.32 25.00
C THR A 261 -1.65 17.77 25.60
N THR A 262 -1.07 16.76 24.96
CA THR A 262 0.38 16.62 25.02
C THR A 262 0.92 16.65 23.59
N ARG A 263 1.64 17.73 23.24
CA ARG A 263 2.70 17.59 22.24
C ARG A 263 3.61 16.50 22.81
N ALA A 264 3.48 15.26 22.34
CA ALA A 264 4.25 14.13 22.83
C ALA A 264 5.72 14.32 22.41
N ILE A 265 6.44 15.16 23.17
CA ILE A 265 7.88 15.27 23.08
C ILE A 265 8.42 14.07 23.89
N GLY A 266 8.62 12.93 23.22
CA GLY A 266 9.28 11.78 23.85
C GLY A 266 8.99 10.39 23.26
N GLU A 267 7.87 10.18 22.55
CA GLU A 267 7.52 8.87 21.97
C GLU A 267 6.90 9.04 20.56
N PRO A 268 7.70 9.13 19.48
CA PRO A 268 7.20 9.43 18.12
C PRO A 268 6.38 8.30 17.48
N GLU A 269 6.47 7.09 18.04
CA GLU A 269 5.81 5.89 17.52
C GLU A 269 4.35 5.75 17.96
N LEU A 270 3.99 6.29 19.13
CA LEU A 270 2.62 6.20 19.66
C LEU A 270 1.84 7.48 19.35
N ARG A 271 0.64 7.33 18.80
CA ARG A 271 -0.23 8.46 18.44
C ARG A 271 -1.65 8.27 18.96
N PRO A 272 -2.27 9.30 19.57
CA PRO A 272 -3.68 9.25 19.92
C PRO A 272 -4.57 9.08 18.69
N LYS A 273 -5.49 8.10 18.69
CA LYS A 273 -6.53 7.92 17.68
C LYS A 273 -7.75 8.82 17.92
N PHE A 274 -7.50 10.09 18.26
CA PHE A 274 -8.53 11.11 18.56
C PHE A 274 -8.33 12.39 17.73
N PHE A 275 -9.42 13.00 17.29
CA PHE A 275 -9.42 14.34 16.69
C PHE A 275 -10.63 15.16 17.17
N ALA A 276 -10.38 16.40 17.62
CA ALA A 276 -11.42 17.38 17.93
C ALA A 276 -11.36 18.54 16.94
N LYS A 277 -12.48 18.82 16.27
CA LYS A 277 -12.59 19.95 15.35
C LYS A 277 -12.82 21.23 16.16
N SER A 278 -11.80 22.07 16.30
CA SER A 278 -11.91 23.34 17.01
C SER A 278 -12.71 24.36 16.20
N GLY A 279 -14.00 24.52 16.52
CA GLY A 279 -14.75 25.72 16.19
C GLY A 279 -14.54 26.77 17.29
N ALA A 280 -14.42 28.05 16.93
CA ALA A 280 -14.31 29.12 17.91
C ALA A 280 -15.54 29.07 18.87
N ALA A 281 -15.28 28.76 20.15
CA ALA A 281 -16.22 28.56 21.27
C ALA A 281 -16.73 27.12 21.58
N SER A 282 -16.22 26.05 20.97
CA SER A 282 -16.63 24.68 21.35
C SER A 282 -15.87 24.15 22.58
N ASN A 283 -16.57 23.72 23.64
CA ASN A 283 -15.99 23.04 24.81
C ASN A 283 -15.72 21.54 24.55
N CYS A 284 -16.02 21.03 23.35
CA CYS A 284 -15.84 19.62 23.00
C CYS A 284 -14.38 19.16 22.82
N SER A 285 -13.43 20.11 22.93
CA SER A 285 -12.00 19.84 23.08
C SER A 285 -11.54 19.77 24.54
N GLU A 286 -12.36 20.21 25.50
CA GLU A 286 -12.04 20.28 26.93
C GLU A 286 -12.66 19.11 27.72
N ILE A 287 -11.97 18.68 28.78
CA ILE A 287 -12.38 17.56 29.62
C ILE A 287 -13.48 18.04 30.56
N VAL A 288 -14.73 17.80 30.20
CA VAL A 288 -15.84 17.81 31.15
C VAL A 288 -16.28 16.38 31.39
N ASN A 289 -16.28 15.97 32.66
CA ASN A 289 -16.92 14.74 33.13
C ASN A 289 -18.39 14.78 32.69
N MET A 290 -18.70 14.10 31.59
CA MET A 290 -20.05 14.02 31.07
C MET A 290 -20.50 12.57 31.02
N LEU A 291 -21.76 12.42 31.42
CA LEU A 291 -22.43 11.17 31.76
C LEU A 291 -22.38 10.15 30.62
N SER A 292 -21.95 8.97 31.04
CA SER A 292 -21.84 7.68 30.37
C SER A 292 -23.14 7.11 29.82
N GLU A 293 -23.90 7.86 29.05
CA GLU A 293 -25.02 7.27 28.31
C GLU A 293 -24.59 7.01 26.88
N GLN A 294 -24.06 5.80 26.66
CA GLN A 294 -24.12 5.15 25.35
C GLN A 294 -25.20 4.05 25.37
N PRO A 295 -26.51 4.35 25.29
CA PRO A 295 -27.53 3.32 25.14
C PRO A 295 -27.60 2.80 23.70
N ALA A 296 -27.16 3.58 22.70
CA ALA A 296 -27.41 3.28 21.29
C ALA A 296 -26.52 2.17 20.72
N LEU A 297 -25.23 2.11 21.11
CA LEU A 297 -24.27 1.09 20.62
C LEU A 297 -24.13 -0.13 21.54
N ARG A 298 -24.73 -0.11 22.73
CA ARG A 298 -24.82 -1.30 23.57
C ARG A 298 -25.68 -2.31 22.83
N ALA A 299 -25.13 -3.49 22.53
CA ALA A 299 -25.93 -4.62 22.09
C ALA A 299 -27.10 -4.78 23.08
N THR A 300 -28.33 -4.46 22.64
CA THR A 300 -29.53 -4.49 23.50
C THR A 300 -29.99 -5.93 23.78
N GLY A 301 -29.19 -6.92 23.38
CA GLY A 301 -29.40 -8.34 23.60
C GLY A 301 -28.07 -9.08 23.77
N LYS A 302 -28.15 -10.30 24.32
CA LYS A 302 -27.00 -11.19 24.61
C LYS A 302 -26.45 -11.90 23.36
N GLU A 303 -26.60 -11.36 22.15
CA GLU A 303 -26.38 -12.15 20.93
C GLU A 303 -25.09 -11.80 20.20
N TRP A 304 -24.70 -10.52 20.11
CA TRP A 304 -23.52 -10.09 19.34
C TRP A 304 -22.55 -9.26 20.18
N VAL A 305 -21.29 -9.16 19.74
CA VAL A 305 -20.18 -8.54 20.49
C VAL A 305 -19.81 -7.19 19.91
N TYR A 306 -19.69 -6.18 20.77
CA TYR A 306 -19.06 -4.90 20.45
C TYR A 306 -17.81 -4.72 21.32
N ALA A 307 -16.67 -4.47 20.69
CA ALA A 307 -15.37 -4.23 21.32
C ALA A 307 -14.82 -2.86 20.91
N GLY A 308 -14.71 -1.95 21.87
CA GLY A 308 -14.02 -0.67 21.75
C GLY A 308 -12.60 -0.75 22.32
N ALA A 309 -11.64 -0.11 21.65
CA ALA A 309 -10.23 -0.13 22.03
C ALA A 309 -9.90 0.62 23.34
N ALA A 310 -10.77 1.52 23.79
CA ALA A 310 -10.59 2.33 24.99
C ALA A 310 -11.94 2.61 25.68
N ARG A 311 -11.89 3.08 26.94
CA ARG A 311 -13.06 3.63 27.64
C ARG A 311 -13.46 4.99 27.05
N PRO A 312 -14.73 5.40 27.25
CA PRO A 312 -15.22 6.72 26.84
C PRO A 312 -14.69 7.89 27.68
N ASP A 313 -13.62 7.71 28.46
CA ASP A 313 -12.82 8.79 29.05
C ASP A 313 -11.31 8.64 28.76
N GLU A 314 -10.93 7.75 27.84
CA GLU A 314 -9.54 7.38 27.55
C GLU A 314 -9.16 7.52 26.07
N ILE A 315 -7.85 7.47 25.82
CA ILE A 315 -7.24 7.49 24.48
C ILE A 315 -6.95 6.05 24.04
N SER A 316 -7.38 5.66 22.83
CA SER A 316 -6.75 4.57 22.07
C SER A 316 -5.49 5.04 21.35
N LEU A 317 -4.45 4.22 21.35
CA LEU A 317 -3.13 4.52 20.83
C LEU A 317 -2.85 3.70 19.56
N ASP A 318 -2.47 4.41 18.50
CA ASP A 318 -1.83 3.89 17.30
C ASP A 318 -0.34 3.68 17.57
N ASP A 319 0.20 2.51 17.25
CA ASP A 319 1.66 2.28 17.20
C ASP A 319 2.06 2.19 15.73
N ALA A 320 2.89 3.14 15.27
CA ALA A 320 3.31 3.27 13.88
C ALA A 320 4.01 2.01 13.32
N ARG A 321 4.52 1.14 14.20
CA ARG A 321 5.09 -0.15 13.82
C ARG A 321 4.02 -1.22 13.97
N THR A 322 3.53 -1.44 15.17
CA THR A 322 2.77 -2.68 15.42
C THR A 322 1.27 -2.58 15.16
N GLY A 323 0.76 -1.41 14.77
CA GLY A 323 -0.67 -1.12 14.69
C GLY A 323 -1.24 -0.66 16.04
N GLY A 324 -2.53 -0.33 16.07
CA GLY A 324 -3.25 0.02 17.29
C GLY A 324 -3.00 -0.98 18.43
N LEU A 325 -2.81 -0.46 19.64
CA LEU A 325 -2.47 -1.31 20.78
C LEU A 325 -3.58 -2.33 21.09
N ALA A 326 -4.86 -1.97 20.91
CA ALA A 326 -5.95 -2.92 21.08
C ALA A 326 -5.90 -4.01 20.00
N THR A 327 -5.82 -3.62 18.73
CA THR A 327 -5.86 -4.55 17.60
C THR A 327 -4.68 -5.52 17.59
N SER A 328 -3.46 -4.99 17.70
CA SER A 328 -2.25 -5.80 17.60
C SER A 328 -2.10 -6.78 18.76
N ASN A 329 -2.53 -6.39 19.97
CA ASN A 329 -2.51 -7.27 21.13
C ASN A 329 -3.69 -8.26 21.11
N TRP A 330 -4.87 -7.87 20.62
CA TRP A 330 -5.99 -8.80 20.44
C TRP A 330 -5.64 -9.95 19.50
N LEU A 331 -5.06 -9.64 18.34
CA LEU A 331 -4.64 -10.67 17.38
C LEU A 331 -3.58 -11.62 18.01
N ARG A 332 -2.60 -11.06 18.73
CA ARG A 332 -1.59 -11.86 19.44
C ARG A 332 -2.20 -12.74 20.53
N CYS A 333 -3.25 -12.27 21.21
CA CYS A 333 -3.99 -13.04 22.20
C CYS A 333 -4.82 -14.15 21.55
N MET A 334 -5.50 -13.90 20.43
CA MET A 334 -6.17 -14.94 19.64
C MET A 334 -5.19 -16.04 19.22
N ALA A 335 -3.97 -15.66 18.83
CA ALA A 335 -2.97 -16.63 18.40
C ALA A 335 -2.45 -17.54 19.52
N LYS A 336 -2.47 -17.08 20.77
CA LYS A 336 -2.07 -17.85 21.96
C LYS A 336 -3.22 -18.62 22.60
N ALA A 337 -4.44 -18.15 22.43
CA ALA A 337 -5.64 -18.69 23.07
C ALA A 337 -6.08 -20.03 22.47
N ASP A 338 -6.79 -20.83 23.26
CA ASP A 338 -7.49 -22.02 22.77
C ASP A 338 -8.70 -21.58 21.91
N ASN A 339 -9.14 -22.40 20.94
CA ASN A 339 -10.30 -22.04 20.12
C ASN A 339 -11.61 -21.90 20.93
N LYS A 340 -11.66 -22.43 22.16
CA LYS A 340 -12.78 -22.29 23.09
C LYS A 340 -12.66 -21.08 24.02
N SER A 341 -11.55 -20.33 23.95
CA SER A 341 -11.37 -19.14 24.78
C SER A 341 -12.45 -18.11 24.44
N SER A 342 -13.09 -17.63 25.50
CA SER A 342 -14.14 -16.63 25.46
C SER A 342 -13.60 -15.26 25.05
N VAL A 343 -14.50 -14.41 24.57
CA VAL A 343 -14.23 -13.00 24.28
C VAL A 343 -13.68 -12.25 25.50
N GLU A 344 -14.17 -12.53 26.72
CA GLU A 344 -13.63 -11.90 27.93
C GLU A 344 -12.19 -12.36 28.24
N GLU A 345 -11.86 -13.64 28.02
CA GLU A 345 -10.47 -14.12 28.19
C GLU A 345 -9.52 -13.46 27.20
N LEU A 346 -9.96 -13.28 25.94
CA LEU A 346 -9.20 -12.53 24.93
C LEU A 346 -9.01 -11.08 25.34
N ARG A 347 -10.05 -10.42 25.86
CA ARG A 347 -9.95 -9.04 26.39
C ARG A 347 -8.98 -8.96 27.56
N ALA A 348 -9.06 -9.89 28.51
CA ALA A 348 -8.16 -9.92 29.66
C ALA A 348 -6.69 -10.09 29.25
N CYS A 349 -6.41 -11.01 28.32
CA CYS A 349 -5.07 -11.16 27.74
C CYS A 349 -4.61 -9.87 27.04
N THR A 350 -5.50 -9.26 26.25
CA THR A 350 -5.19 -8.04 25.50
C THR A 350 -4.88 -6.88 26.44
N GLN A 351 -5.67 -6.74 27.51
CA GLN A 351 -5.48 -5.70 28.52
C GLN A 351 -4.13 -5.83 29.23
N GLN A 352 -3.71 -7.05 29.58
CA GLN A 352 -2.40 -7.28 30.18
C GLN A 352 -1.26 -6.84 29.26
N ALA A 353 -1.36 -7.15 27.96
CA ALA A 353 -0.36 -6.77 26.98
C ALA A 353 -0.31 -5.25 26.73
N ILE A 354 -1.47 -4.59 26.68
CA ILE A 354 -1.56 -3.12 26.63
C ILE A 354 -0.89 -2.51 27.86
N ASN A 355 -1.24 -2.97 29.06
CA ASN A 355 -0.67 -2.48 30.31
C ASN A 355 0.86 -2.60 30.31
N ALA A 356 1.39 -3.75 29.88
CA ALA A 356 2.83 -3.98 29.78
C ALA A 356 3.51 -3.06 28.76
N ARG A 357 2.87 -2.77 27.61
CA ARG A 357 3.44 -1.92 26.55
C ARG A 357 3.66 -0.47 26.98
N VAL A 358 2.79 0.05 27.86
CA VAL A 358 2.86 1.45 28.32
C VAL A 358 3.26 1.60 29.79
N GLN A 359 3.61 0.52 30.49
CA GLN A 359 3.95 0.55 31.92
C GLN A 359 5.07 1.54 32.29
N ASN A 360 5.99 1.78 31.35
CA ASN A 360 7.13 2.69 31.52
C ASN A 360 6.94 4.03 30.80
N SER A 361 5.80 4.24 30.14
CA SER A 361 5.53 5.51 29.46
C SER A 361 5.30 6.60 30.49
N LYS A 362 5.99 7.73 30.32
CA LYS A 362 5.79 8.94 31.12
C LYS A 362 4.66 9.82 30.57
N ILE A 363 4.18 9.52 29.36
CA ILE A 363 3.23 10.32 28.59
C ILE A 363 1.86 9.65 28.60
N TYR A 364 1.81 8.32 28.42
CA TYR A 364 0.57 7.58 28.22
C TYR A 364 0.25 6.65 29.39
N LYS A 365 -1.02 6.66 29.83
CA LYS A 365 -1.57 5.64 30.72
C LYS A 365 -2.16 4.49 29.87
N PRO A 366 -2.28 3.27 30.43
CA PRO A 366 -2.93 2.17 29.73
C PRO A 366 -4.37 2.50 29.33
N GLN A 367 -4.68 2.31 28.04
CA GLN A 367 -6.06 2.31 27.55
C GLN A 367 -6.78 1.05 28.01
N ASN A 368 -8.08 1.15 28.33
CA ASN A 368 -8.87 0.01 28.77
C ASN A 368 -9.93 -0.36 27.74
N MET A 369 -9.86 -1.57 27.19
CA MET A 369 -10.85 -2.03 26.22
C MET A 369 -12.25 -2.13 26.84
N THR A 370 -13.26 -1.68 26.11
CA THR A 370 -14.67 -1.75 26.52
C THR A 370 -15.41 -2.75 25.67
N LEU A 371 -15.98 -3.78 26.29
CA LEU A 371 -16.72 -4.81 25.59
C LEU A 371 -18.16 -4.89 26.10
N THR A 372 -19.10 -5.15 25.20
CA THR A 372 -20.52 -5.38 25.52
C THR A 372 -21.06 -6.51 24.65
N GLY A 373 -22.18 -7.12 25.06
CA GLY A 373 -22.79 -8.26 24.36
C GLY A 373 -22.51 -9.61 25.02
N ASP A 374 -22.43 -10.68 24.23
CA ASP A 374 -22.05 -12.02 24.72
C ASP A 374 -20.54 -12.18 24.87
N LEU A 375 -20.03 -11.89 26.06
CA LEU A 375 -18.61 -12.02 26.34
C LEU A 375 -18.16 -13.48 26.58
N SER A 376 -19.12 -14.41 26.69
CA SER A 376 -18.84 -15.83 26.90
C SER A 376 -18.62 -16.60 25.59
N THR A 377 -18.98 -16.01 24.45
CA THR A 377 -18.81 -16.62 23.14
C THR A 377 -17.33 -16.84 22.83
N ALA A 378 -17.03 -17.95 22.13
CA ALA A 378 -15.71 -18.26 21.63
C ALA A 378 -15.64 -17.87 20.13
N PRO A 379 -14.94 -16.77 19.77
CA PRO A 379 -15.04 -16.20 18.43
C PRO A 379 -14.19 -16.96 17.38
N MET A 380 -13.35 -17.90 17.82
CA MET A 380 -12.41 -18.60 16.93
C MET A 380 -12.97 -19.95 16.44
N ARG A 381 -12.70 -20.28 15.18
CA ARG A 381 -13.07 -21.59 14.62
C ARG A 381 -12.26 -22.72 15.27
N ALA A 382 -12.85 -23.91 15.37
CA ALA A 382 -12.24 -25.05 16.06
C ALA A 382 -10.95 -25.60 15.41
N ASN A 383 -10.77 -25.43 14.09
CA ASN A 383 -9.70 -26.08 13.32
C ASN A 383 -8.47 -25.17 13.11
N LEU A 384 -7.97 -24.52 14.16
CA LEU A 384 -6.78 -23.65 14.09
C LEU A 384 -5.58 -24.29 14.79
N THR A 385 -4.55 -24.66 14.03
CA THR A 385 -3.27 -25.11 14.61
C THR A 385 -2.43 -23.91 15.09
N PRO A 386 -1.50 -24.09 16.04
CA PRO A 386 -0.58 -23.05 16.47
C PRO A 386 0.21 -22.41 15.32
N GLU A 387 0.63 -23.21 14.33
CA GLU A 387 1.40 -22.76 13.17
C GLU A 387 0.58 -21.83 12.27
N VAL A 388 -0.69 -22.18 12.03
CA VAL A 388 -1.63 -21.32 11.29
C VAL A 388 -1.83 -20.01 12.02
N LYS A 389 -2.08 -20.07 13.34
CA LYS A 389 -2.27 -18.88 14.16
C LYS A 389 -1.04 -17.96 14.11
N GLN A 390 0.16 -18.53 14.19
CA GLN A 390 1.42 -17.79 14.11
C GLN A 390 1.67 -17.22 12.70
N GLY A 391 1.37 -17.95 11.63
CA GLY A 391 1.48 -17.45 10.26
C GLY A 391 0.56 -16.23 10.01
N LEU A 392 -0.66 -16.27 10.55
CA LEU A 392 -1.60 -15.14 10.47
C LEU A 392 -1.14 -13.90 11.25
N VAL A 393 -0.42 -14.08 12.36
CA VAL A 393 0.23 -12.98 13.09
C VAL A 393 1.47 -12.46 12.35
N ALA A 394 2.25 -13.35 11.72
CA ALA A 394 3.44 -12.96 10.96
C ALA A 394 3.08 -12.08 9.75
N ASN A 395 1.91 -12.30 9.14
CA ASN A 395 1.41 -11.48 8.04
C ASN A 395 1.29 -9.99 8.39
N SER A 396 0.88 -9.63 9.62
CA SER A 396 0.82 -8.22 10.03
C SER A 396 2.19 -7.64 10.39
N SER A 397 3.19 -8.48 10.66
CA SER A 397 4.57 -8.06 10.92
C SER A 397 5.34 -7.74 9.62
N LEU A 398 5.11 -8.49 8.54
CA LEU A 398 5.68 -8.21 7.21
C LEU A 398 5.29 -6.82 6.66
N VAL A 399 4.13 -6.34 7.09
CA VAL A 399 3.57 -5.05 6.72
C VAL A 399 4.40 -3.89 7.28
N THR A 400 5.04 -4.00 8.46
CA THR A 400 5.93 -2.93 8.98
C THR A 400 7.15 -2.60 8.12
N ALA A 401 7.74 -3.62 7.52
CA ALA A 401 8.88 -3.47 6.61
C ALA A 401 8.42 -3.00 5.23
N GLY A 402 7.20 -3.36 4.79
CA GLY A 402 6.62 -2.97 3.52
C GLY A 402 5.94 -1.59 3.52
N GLU A 403 5.21 -1.20 4.55
CA GLU A 403 4.38 0.01 4.58
C GLU A 403 5.13 1.30 4.90
N SER A 404 6.23 1.22 5.65
CA SER A 404 7.16 2.35 5.72
C SER A 404 7.65 2.73 4.30
N THR A 405 7.86 1.73 3.45
CA THR A 405 8.25 1.93 2.03
C THR A 405 7.07 2.28 1.11
N GLU A 406 5.88 1.68 1.29
CA GLU A 406 4.69 1.99 0.47
C GLU A 406 4.10 3.38 0.77
N SER A 407 4.11 3.81 2.04
CA SER A 407 3.68 5.16 2.43
C SER A 407 4.64 6.22 1.89
N ALA A 408 5.96 5.98 2.00
CA ALA A 408 6.97 6.82 1.38
C ALA A 408 6.82 6.86 -0.16
N LYS A 409 6.56 5.71 -0.79
CA LYS A 409 6.30 5.62 -2.23
C LYS A 409 5.03 6.40 -2.61
N SER A 410 3.92 6.24 -1.90
CA SER A 410 2.69 7.00 -2.16
C SER A 410 2.92 8.51 -2.04
N PHE A 411 3.62 8.96 -1.00
CA PHE A 411 3.96 10.37 -0.82
C PHE A 411 4.83 10.91 -1.97
N ASN A 412 5.86 10.17 -2.39
CA ASN A 412 6.69 10.53 -3.53
C ASN A 412 5.92 10.58 -4.85
N LEU A 413 5.00 9.63 -5.07
CA LEU A 413 4.13 9.60 -6.24
C LEU A 413 3.18 10.80 -6.26
N GLN A 414 2.56 11.13 -5.12
CA GLN A 414 1.67 12.29 -4.97
C GLN A 414 2.41 13.61 -5.24
N GLN A 415 3.63 13.77 -4.72
CA GLN A 415 4.47 14.93 -5.03
C GLN A 415 4.80 15.02 -6.52
N GLY A 416 5.10 13.90 -7.17
CA GLY A 416 5.33 13.84 -8.61
C GLY A 416 4.11 14.27 -9.43
N LEU A 417 2.92 13.79 -9.05
CA LEU A 417 1.65 14.17 -9.69
C LEU A 417 1.34 15.66 -9.49
N ALA A 418 1.56 16.18 -8.28
CA ALA A 418 1.39 17.60 -7.98
C ALA A 418 2.31 18.49 -8.82
N LYS A 419 3.59 18.10 -9.00
CA LYS A 419 4.53 18.80 -9.89
C LYS A 419 4.07 18.82 -11.35
N LYS A 420 3.32 17.81 -11.79
CA LYS A 420 2.69 17.77 -13.12
C LYS A 420 1.35 18.52 -13.19
N GLY A 421 0.87 19.09 -12.07
CA GLY A 421 -0.45 19.73 -11.99
C GLY A 421 -1.60 18.75 -12.18
N MET A 422 -1.39 17.47 -11.85
CA MET A 422 -2.39 16.41 -12.01
C MET A 422 -3.09 16.11 -10.69
N SER A 423 -4.37 15.72 -10.74
CA SER A 423 -5.07 15.22 -9.57
C SER A 423 -4.51 13.86 -9.14
N VAL A 424 -4.50 13.61 -7.82
CA VAL A 424 -4.12 12.32 -7.26
C VAL A 424 -5.27 11.33 -7.47
N PRO A 425 -5.10 10.27 -8.27
CA PRO A 425 -6.17 9.32 -8.53
C PRO A 425 -6.37 8.37 -7.35
N ASN A 426 -7.63 8.07 -7.07
CA ASN A 426 -8.03 7.23 -5.92
C ASN A 426 -8.33 5.79 -6.30
N ASN A 427 -8.43 5.53 -7.61
CA ASN A 427 -8.61 4.21 -8.19
C ASN A 427 -8.09 4.21 -9.64
N LEU A 428 -8.06 3.04 -10.25
CA LEU A 428 -7.57 2.86 -11.62
C LEU A 428 -8.43 3.55 -12.68
N ASP A 429 -9.75 3.69 -12.48
CA ASP A 429 -10.62 4.36 -13.44
C ASP A 429 -10.33 5.87 -13.49
N GLU A 430 -10.08 6.50 -12.33
CA GLU A 430 -9.64 7.89 -12.26
C GLU A 430 -8.23 8.07 -12.84
N ALA A 431 -7.32 7.16 -12.50
CA ALA A 431 -5.97 7.16 -13.04
C ALA A 431 -5.98 7.08 -14.58
N LEU A 432 -6.84 6.22 -15.15
CA LEU A 432 -7.02 6.10 -16.59
C LEU A 432 -7.58 7.39 -17.22
N ARG A 433 -8.61 8.00 -16.62
CA ARG A 433 -9.13 9.29 -17.08
C ARG A 433 -8.04 10.37 -17.08
N ASN A 434 -7.22 10.43 -16.05
CA ASN A 434 -6.11 11.38 -15.95
C ASN A 434 -5.07 11.17 -17.05
N VAL A 435 -4.73 9.92 -17.37
CA VAL A 435 -3.82 9.60 -18.50
C VAL A 435 -4.42 10.06 -19.83
N LEU A 436 -5.72 9.87 -20.05
CA LEU A 436 -6.35 10.34 -21.28
C LEU A 436 -6.43 11.86 -21.35
N ALA A 437 -6.71 12.52 -20.24
CA ALA A 437 -6.75 13.98 -20.17
C ALA A 437 -5.37 14.62 -20.43
N GLY A 438 -4.29 13.95 -20.02
CA GLY A 438 -2.91 14.38 -20.29
C GLY A 438 -2.41 14.09 -21.71
N SER A 439 -3.17 13.31 -22.50
CA SER A 439 -2.84 12.96 -23.88
C SER A 439 -2.71 14.19 -24.78
N ARG A 440 -1.60 14.29 -25.52
CA ARG A 440 -1.39 15.28 -26.58
C ARG A 440 -1.41 14.54 -27.91
N LYS A 441 -2.13 15.03 -28.93
CA LYS A 441 -2.22 14.39 -30.27
C LYS A 441 -0.92 14.48 -31.11
N THR A 442 0.24 14.57 -30.47
CA THR A 442 1.51 14.90 -31.11
C THR A 442 2.15 13.73 -31.83
N THR A 443 1.86 12.47 -31.46
CA THR A 443 2.52 11.28 -32.06
C THR A 443 1.71 10.61 -33.18
N GLY A 444 0.51 11.13 -33.50
CA GLY A 444 -0.33 10.57 -34.56
C GLY A 444 -0.74 9.11 -34.35
N LEU A 445 -0.94 8.69 -33.08
CA LEU A 445 -1.33 7.34 -32.72
C LEU A 445 -2.68 6.93 -33.32
N ILE A 446 -2.66 5.93 -34.21
CA ILE A 446 -3.85 5.30 -34.80
C ILE A 446 -3.89 3.85 -34.32
N VAL A 447 -5.06 3.45 -33.81
CA VAL A 447 -5.31 2.08 -33.34
C VAL A 447 -6.51 1.53 -34.12
N ASP A 448 -6.27 0.51 -34.91
CA ASP A 448 -7.26 -0.26 -35.65
C ASP A 448 -7.43 -1.62 -34.98
N LEU A 449 -8.63 -1.85 -34.46
CA LEU A 449 -8.99 -3.02 -33.66
C LEU A 449 -10.41 -3.47 -34.00
N PRO A 450 -10.71 -4.78 -33.95
CA PRO A 450 -12.05 -5.27 -34.13
C PRO A 450 -12.97 -4.70 -33.04
N ALA A 451 -14.21 -4.38 -33.41
CA ALA A 451 -15.22 -3.91 -32.45
C ALA A 451 -15.70 -5.01 -31.50
N GLN A 452 -15.55 -6.28 -31.92
CA GLN A 452 -16.05 -7.44 -31.21
C GLN A 452 -15.09 -8.63 -31.37
N VAL A 453 -14.91 -9.40 -30.31
CA VAL A 453 -14.16 -10.67 -30.31
C VAL A 453 -14.95 -11.75 -29.59
N LYS A 454 -14.68 -12.99 -29.97
CA LYS A 454 -15.25 -14.17 -29.33
C LYS A 454 -14.33 -14.67 -28.23
N ILE A 455 -14.88 -14.90 -27.04
CA ILE A 455 -14.18 -15.51 -25.91
C ILE A 455 -13.76 -16.92 -26.31
N ASN A 456 -12.50 -17.27 -26.03
CA ASN A 456 -11.86 -18.52 -26.46
C ASN A 456 -11.93 -18.75 -27.99
N GLY A 457 -12.03 -17.66 -28.76
CA GLY A 457 -12.07 -17.68 -30.22
C GLY A 457 -10.69 -17.60 -30.85
N VAL A 458 -10.64 -17.00 -32.04
CA VAL A 458 -9.36 -16.70 -32.71
C VAL A 458 -8.56 -15.65 -31.94
N PRO A 459 -7.22 -15.65 -32.01
CA PRO A 459 -6.41 -14.60 -31.44
C PRO A 459 -6.83 -13.20 -31.94
N LEU A 460 -6.75 -12.22 -31.04
CA LEU A 460 -6.93 -10.82 -31.37
C LEU A 460 -5.97 -10.43 -32.49
N SER A 461 -6.46 -9.65 -33.46
CA SER A 461 -5.65 -9.10 -34.54
C SER A 461 -6.02 -7.65 -34.74
N GLY A 462 -5.05 -6.75 -34.54
CA GLY A 462 -5.17 -5.32 -34.75
C GLY A 462 -3.91 -4.72 -35.36
N LYS A 463 -4.00 -3.46 -35.76
CA LYS A 463 -2.87 -2.67 -36.27
C LYS A 463 -2.75 -1.36 -35.52
N ILE A 464 -1.51 -1.00 -35.18
CA ILE A 464 -1.19 0.28 -34.55
C ILE A 464 -0.17 1.00 -35.43
N SER A 465 -0.41 2.28 -35.68
CA SER A 465 0.49 3.13 -36.45
C SER A 465 0.81 4.41 -35.69
N VAL A 466 2.04 4.90 -35.83
CA VAL A 466 2.54 6.15 -35.24
C VAL A 466 3.17 7.02 -36.33
N LYS A 467 3.12 8.34 -36.12
CA LYS A 467 3.73 9.33 -37.02
C LYS A 467 5.25 9.41 -36.86
N ASP A 468 5.72 9.26 -35.62
CA ASP A 468 7.13 9.36 -35.24
C ASP A 468 7.55 8.09 -34.50
N ASP A 469 8.83 7.71 -34.58
CA ASP A 469 9.41 6.62 -33.79
C ASP A 469 9.02 6.77 -32.31
N SER A 470 8.36 5.76 -31.75
CA SER A 470 7.70 5.86 -30.46
C SER A 470 7.78 4.56 -29.65
N TYR A 471 7.90 4.70 -28.35
CA TYR A 471 7.69 3.64 -27.38
C TYR A 471 6.19 3.43 -27.18
N LEU A 472 5.73 2.19 -27.35
CA LEU A 472 4.34 1.79 -27.25
C LEU A 472 4.07 1.07 -25.92
N TYR A 473 2.92 1.36 -25.33
CA TYR A 473 2.42 0.69 -24.13
C TYR A 473 0.96 0.33 -24.34
N ILE A 474 0.58 -0.92 -24.09
CA ILE A 474 -0.78 -1.41 -24.30
C ILE A 474 -1.26 -2.00 -23.00
N PHE A 475 -2.27 -1.37 -22.40
CA PHE A 475 -2.93 -1.89 -21.23
C PHE A 475 -4.32 -2.42 -21.58
N TYR A 476 -4.70 -3.52 -20.97
CA TYR A 476 -6.01 -4.13 -21.08
C TYR A 476 -6.77 -3.97 -19.77
N ARG A 477 -7.93 -3.32 -19.84
CA ARG A 477 -8.90 -3.18 -18.75
C ARG A 477 -10.01 -4.20 -18.99
N SER A 478 -10.13 -5.16 -18.07
CA SER A 478 -11.18 -6.19 -18.10
C SER A 478 -12.58 -5.57 -18.02
N SER A 479 -13.55 -6.21 -18.65
CA SER A 479 -14.96 -5.79 -18.67
C SER A 479 -15.62 -5.72 -17.28
N ASP A 480 -15.15 -6.53 -16.32
CA ASP A 480 -15.57 -6.48 -14.91
C ASP A 480 -14.94 -5.34 -14.11
N ARG A 481 -14.04 -4.57 -14.74
CA ARG A 481 -13.25 -3.48 -14.14
C ARG A 481 -12.39 -3.91 -12.95
N LYS A 482 -12.15 -5.21 -12.79
CA LYS A 482 -11.30 -5.73 -11.70
C LYS A 482 -9.84 -5.81 -12.09
N GLY A 483 -9.47 -5.83 -13.36
CA GLY A 483 -8.06 -5.95 -13.78
C GLY A 483 -7.61 -4.81 -14.68
N LEU A 484 -6.38 -4.31 -14.50
CA LEU A 484 -5.66 -3.51 -15.49
C LEU A 484 -4.30 -4.17 -15.74
N THR A 485 -4.10 -4.69 -16.95
CA THR A 485 -2.95 -5.51 -17.28
C THR A 485 -2.11 -4.83 -18.35
N LEU A 486 -0.81 -4.66 -18.13
CA LEU A 486 0.14 -4.27 -19.17
C LEU A 486 0.38 -5.47 -20.09
N LEU A 487 -0.18 -5.42 -21.30
CA LEU A 487 -0.03 -6.44 -22.33
C LEU A 487 1.27 -6.26 -23.14
N PHE A 488 1.74 -5.02 -23.30
CA PHE A 488 2.93 -4.72 -24.09
C PHE A 488 3.63 -3.45 -23.55
N PRO A 489 4.95 -3.46 -23.29
CA PRO A 489 5.86 -4.61 -23.32
C PRO A 489 5.44 -5.72 -22.35
N ASN A 490 5.89 -6.95 -22.59
CA ASN A 490 5.65 -8.12 -21.75
C ASN A 490 6.91 -9.01 -21.62
N ALA A 491 6.81 -10.11 -20.87
CA ALA A 491 7.96 -11.00 -20.63
C ALA A 491 8.50 -11.71 -21.87
N LEU A 492 7.66 -11.91 -22.88
CA LEU A 492 8.02 -12.54 -24.15
C LEU A 492 8.50 -11.50 -25.16
N ASP A 493 7.94 -10.29 -25.13
CA ASP A 493 8.23 -9.21 -26.06
C ASP A 493 8.48 -7.88 -25.33
N LYS A 494 9.77 -7.61 -25.10
CA LYS A 494 10.25 -6.42 -24.38
C LYS A 494 10.53 -5.23 -25.30
N ASP A 495 10.62 -5.43 -26.62
CA ASP A 495 11.00 -4.37 -27.56
C ASP A 495 9.79 -3.55 -28.00
N ASN A 496 9.50 -2.53 -27.19
CA ASN A 496 8.36 -1.67 -27.39
C ASN A 496 8.65 -0.40 -28.20
N LEU A 497 9.83 -0.26 -28.80
CA LEU A 497 10.10 0.81 -29.75
C LEU A 497 9.55 0.43 -31.13
N ILE A 498 8.60 1.22 -31.63
CA ILE A 498 8.03 1.05 -32.97
C ILE A 498 8.45 2.19 -33.89
N LYS A 499 8.68 1.87 -35.16
CA LYS A 499 9.16 2.81 -36.18
C LYS A 499 8.02 3.50 -36.91
N ALA A 500 8.20 4.79 -37.18
CA ALA A 500 7.29 5.55 -38.04
C ALA A 500 7.15 4.87 -39.42
N GLY A 501 5.95 4.94 -39.98
CA GLY A 501 5.66 4.38 -41.31
C GLY A 501 5.52 2.85 -41.37
N THR A 502 5.78 2.12 -40.27
CA THR A 502 5.56 0.67 -40.18
C THR A 502 4.42 0.39 -39.20
N ALA A 503 3.35 -0.27 -39.68
CA ALA A 503 2.25 -0.68 -38.80
C ALA A 503 2.69 -1.82 -37.89
N PHE A 504 2.55 -1.61 -36.58
CA PHE A 504 2.71 -2.64 -35.56
C PHE A 504 1.50 -3.58 -35.58
N SER A 505 1.75 -4.88 -35.69
CA SER A 505 0.70 -5.89 -35.52
C SER A 505 0.50 -6.17 -34.03
N LEU A 506 -0.77 -6.14 -33.59
CA LEU A 506 -1.18 -6.41 -32.22
C LEU A 506 -2.03 -7.68 -32.16
N PRO A 507 -1.59 -8.71 -31.44
CA PRO A 507 -0.22 -8.95 -30.97
C PRO A 507 0.80 -9.18 -32.09
N ARG A 508 2.09 -9.21 -31.73
CA ARG A 508 3.10 -9.82 -32.58
C ARG A 508 2.98 -11.35 -32.53
N ALA A 509 3.56 -12.02 -33.52
CA ALA A 509 3.36 -13.47 -33.75
C ALA A 509 3.89 -14.36 -32.61
N ASP A 510 4.84 -13.86 -31.83
CA ASP A 510 5.51 -14.51 -30.71
C ASP A 510 4.69 -14.49 -29.40
N TRP A 511 3.63 -13.69 -29.31
CA TRP A 511 2.74 -13.66 -28.14
C TRP A 511 1.26 -13.52 -28.55
N PRO A 512 0.64 -14.55 -29.16
CA PRO A 512 -0.78 -14.49 -29.52
C PRO A 512 -1.66 -14.29 -28.28
N LEU A 513 -2.69 -13.46 -28.41
CA LEU A 513 -3.60 -13.10 -27.32
C LEU A 513 -5.03 -13.52 -27.69
N VAL A 514 -5.65 -14.36 -26.87
CA VAL A 514 -7.04 -14.78 -27.02
C VAL A 514 -7.89 -14.11 -25.94
N ALA A 515 -9.09 -13.67 -26.28
CA ALA A 515 -10.03 -13.12 -25.30
C ALA A 515 -10.46 -14.21 -24.30
N GLY A 516 -10.18 -13.99 -23.02
CA GLY A 516 -10.50 -14.93 -21.93
C GLY A 516 -11.82 -14.63 -21.22
N GLY A 517 -12.48 -13.51 -21.54
CA GLY A 517 -13.64 -13.02 -20.80
C GLY A 517 -13.26 -12.17 -19.57
N PRO A 518 -14.27 -11.76 -18.78
CA PRO A 518 -15.69 -12.09 -18.92
C PRO A 518 -16.39 -11.32 -20.06
N GLU A 519 -17.57 -11.80 -20.46
CA GLU A 519 -18.41 -11.13 -21.47
C GLU A 519 -18.71 -9.69 -21.07
N GLY A 520 -18.57 -8.75 -22.01
CA GLY A 520 -18.81 -7.34 -21.75
C GLY A 520 -17.94 -6.41 -22.57
N GLN A 521 -17.77 -5.18 -22.08
CA GLN A 521 -16.95 -4.16 -22.73
C GLN A 521 -15.59 -4.05 -22.04
N SER A 522 -14.58 -4.66 -22.64
CA SER A 522 -13.19 -4.50 -22.25
C SER A 522 -12.61 -3.25 -22.93
N GLN A 523 -11.52 -2.70 -22.39
CA GLN A 523 -10.87 -1.53 -22.98
C GLN A 523 -9.38 -1.81 -23.20
N LEU A 524 -8.89 -1.50 -24.40
CA LEU A 524 -7.47 -1.35 -24.66
C LEU A 524 -7.09 0.12 -24.54
N VAL A 525 -6.15 0.40 -23.64
CA VAL A 525 -5.53 1.71 -23.45
C VAL A 525 -4.17 1.66 -24.12
N VAL A 526 -4.03 2.36 -25.24
CA VAL A 526 -2.80 2.40 -26.02
C VAL A 526 -2.13 3.74 -25.81
N VAL A 527 -0.89 3.72 -25.34
CA VAL A 527 -0.08 4.91 -25.08
C VAL A 527 1.17 4.86 -25.95
N SER A 528 1.50 5.97 -26.59
CA SER A 528 2.73 6.14 -27.37
C SER A 528 3.48 7.39 -26.93
N SER A 529 4.80 7.32 -26.87
CA SER A 529 5.65 8.47 -26.57
C SER A 529 7.01 8.33 -27.23
N ARG A 530 7.63 9.45 -27.61
CA ARG A 530 8.96 9.46 -28.25
C ARG A 530 10.07 8.95 -27.34
N TYR A 531 9.88 9.03 -26.02
CA TYR A 531 10.82 8.55 -25.01
C TYR A 531 10.13 7.59 -24.05
N PRO A 532 10.88 6.64 -23.45
CA PRO A 532 10.32 5.70 -22.48
C PRO A 532 9.57 6.40 -21.35
N ARG A 533 8.38 5.89 -21.04
CA ARG A 533 7.61 6.27 -19.85
C ARG A 533 8.20 5.63 -18.61
N ASP A 534 7.97 6.25 -17.46
CA ASP A 534 8.50 5.80 -16.17
C ASP A 534 7.69 4.63 -15.61
N ILE A 535 7.59 3.56 -16.40
CA ILE A 535 6.81 2.38 -16.02
C ILE A 535 7.40 1.71 -14.78
N ALA A 536 8.70 1.89 -14.46
CA ALA A 536 9.38 1.50 -13.20
C ALA A 536 8.60 1.83 -11.93
N GLN A 537 7.75 2.86 -11.97
CA GLN A 537 6.91 3.23 -10.83
C GLN A 537 5.74 2.30 -10.59
N LEU A 538 5.29 1.54 -11.60
CA LEU A 538 4.11 0.69 -11.51
C LEU A 538 4.19 -0.25 -10.32
N VAL A 539 3.08 -0.31 -9.58
CA VAL A 539 2.89 -1.21 -8.45
C VAL A 539 1.89 -2.26 -8.87
N GLY A 540 2.18 -3.53 -8.59
CA GLY A 540 1.42 -4.65 -9.13
C GLY A 540 2.16 -5.97 -8.99
N LYS A 541 1.70 -6.98 -9.71
CA LYS A 541 2.27 -8.32 -9.70
C LYS A 541 2.46 -8.84 -11.12
N MET A 542 3.43 -9.74 -11.27
CA MET A 542 3.61 -10.50 -12.50
C MET A 542 2.57 -11.61 -12.59
N THR A 543 1.89 -11.67 -13.73
CA THR A 543 1.01 -12.75 -14.16
C THR A 543 1.50 -13.18 -15.54
N ASP A 544 2.55 -14.00 -15.54
CA ASP A 544 3.34 -14.38 -16.72
C ASP A 544 2.45 -14.70 -17.96
N PRO A 545 2.65 -14.05 -19.12
CA PRO A 545 3.74 -13.12 -19.46
C PRO A 545 3.50 -11.65 -19.12
N PHE A 546 2.38 -11.30 -18.53
CA PHE A 546 1.92 -9.93 -18.36
C PHE A 546 2.14 -9.38 -16.95
N PHE A 547 2.01 -8.06 -16.81
CA PHE A 547 2.05 -7.39 -15.50
C PHE A 547 0.66 -6.85 -15.15
N GLU A 548 0.11 -7.27 -14.02
CA GLU A 548 -1.16 -6.79 -13.50
C GLU A 548 -0.93 -5.65 -12.52
N VAL A 549 -1.42 -4.45 -12.87
CA VAL A 549 -1.35 -3.26 -12.02
C VAL A 549 -2.22 -3.46 -10.78
N ALA A 550 -1.69 -3.13 -9.61
CA ALA A 550 -2.40 -3.24 -8.34
C ALA A 550 -3.69 -2.42 -8.36
N ILE A 551 -4.78 -3.06 -7.92
CA ILE A 551 -6.11 -2.44 -7.81
C ILE A 551 -6.18 -1.69 -6.47
N SER A 552 -5.35 -0.69 -6.31
CA SER A 552 -5.25 0.13 -5.10
C SER A 552 -5.01 1.60 -5.45
N PRO A 553 -5.25 2.54 -4.52
CA PRO A 553 -4.87 3.94 -4.73
C PRO A 553 -3.39 4.09 -5.09
N LEU A 554 -2.50 3.34 -4.43
CA LEU A 554 -1.08 3.32 -4.74
C LEU A 554 -0.81 2.85 -6.18
N GLY A 555 -1.47 1.76 -6.62
CA GLY A 555 -1.38 1.28 -8.00
C GLY A 555 -1.89 2.30 -9.02
N GLY A 556 -2.98 3.02 -8.71
CA GLY A 556 -3.50 4.11 -9.53
C GLY A 556 -2.55 5.31 -9.62
N GLN A 557 -1.97 5.75 -8.49
CA GLN A 557 -0.98 6.83 -8.44
C GLN A 557 0.28 6.47 -9.24
N ALA A 558 0.78 5.25 -9.06
CA ALA A 558 1.93 4.71 -9.77
C ALA A 558 1.68 4.63 -11.28
N PHE A 559 0.53 4.10 -11.69
CA PHE A 559 0.10 4.06 -13.10
C PHE A 559 0.01 5.45 -13.70
N ASN A 560 -0.62 6.38 -13.00
CA ASN A 560 -0.84 7.71 -13.54
C ASN A 560 0.46 8.51 -13.67
N LEU A 561 1.31 8.49 -12.64
CA LEU A 561 2.61 9.17 -12.70
C LEU A 561 3.54 8.50 -13.72
N GLY A 562 3.64 7.18 -13.68
CA GLY A 562 4.52 6.41 -14.57
C GLY A 562 4.23 6.68 -16.04
N LEU A 563 2.96 6.84 -16.41
CA LEU A 563 2.57 7.23 -17.77
C LEU A 563 2.58 8.74 -18.02
N SER A 564 2.60 9.61 -17.00
CA SER A 564 2.58 11.07 -17.17
C SER A 564 3.96 11.75 -17.14
N ARG A 565 5.01 11.07 -16.67
CA ARG A 565 6.41 11.46 -16.89
C ARG A 565 7.24 10.47 -17.73
N THR A 566 8.34 10.95 -18.29
CA THR A 566 9.35 10.05 -18.88
C THR A 566 10.16 9.39 -17.77
N ALA A 567 10.79 8.26 -18.07
CA ALA A 567 11.74 7.60 -17.14
C ALA A 567 12.97 8.46 -16.79
N PHE A 568 13.15 9.59 -17.48
CA PHE A 568 14.32 10.47 -17.40
C PHE A 568 14.03 11.82 -16.75
N GLU A 569 12.77 12.11 -16.44
CA GLU A 569 12.36 13.43 -15.96
C GLU A 569 13.02 13.84 -14.63
N GLN A 570 13.34 12.87 -13.77
CA GLN A 570 13.97 13.15 -12.47
C GLN A 570 15.50 13.29 -12.57
N ASP A 571 16.11 13.11 -13.74
CA ASP A 571 17.56 13.20 -13.89
C ASP A 571 18.05 14.62 -13.59
N GLU A 572 19.26 14.73 -13.06
CA GLU A 572 19.90 16.02 -12.76
C GLU A 572 19.96 16.92 -14.01
N SER A 573 20.17 16.33 -15.19
CA SER A 573 20.12 17.04 -16.46
C SER A 573 18.78 17.75 -16.73
N CYS A 574 17.69 17.24 -16.15
CA CYS A 574 16.33 17.78 -16.24
C CYS A 574 15.97 18.76 -15.12
N GLN A 575 16.80 18.87 -14.08
CA GLN A 575 16.65 19.83 -12.97
C GLN A 575 17.20 21.22 -13.32
N LYS A 576 17.84 21.39 -14.49
CA LYS A 576 18.41 22.68 -14.92
C LYS A 576 17.31 23.74 -15.12
N PRO A 577 17.52 24.98 -14.63
CA PRO A 577 16.48 26.02 -14.63
C PRO A 577 16.08 26.48 -16.03
N SER A 578 16.99 26.46 -17.01
CA SER A 578 16.69 26.87 -18.39
C SER A 578 16.11 25.74 -19.22
N ARG A 579 14.91 25.94 -19.78
CA ARG A 579 14.26 25.01 -20.73
C ARG A 579 15.07 24.81 -22.01
N ALA A 580 15.85 25.81 -22.43
CA ALA A 580 16.70 25.73 -23.63
C ALA A 580 17.90 24.79 -23.47
N THR A 581 18.26 24.45 -22.22
CA THR A 581 19.40 23.57 -21.90
C THR A 581 18.97 22.15 -21.48
N ARG A 582 17.67 21.89 -21.42
CA ARG A 582 17.11 20.59 -21.06
C ARG A 582 16.87 19.76 -22.32
N GLY A 583 17.19 18.47 -22.26
CA GLY A 583 16.89 17.55 -23.35
C GLY A 583 15.38 17.39 -23.53
N GLU A 584 14.94 17.08 -24.76
CA GLU A 584 13.52 16.87 -25.08
C GLU A 584 12.89 15.74 -24.25
N TRP A 585 13.70 14.78 -23.78
CA TRP A 585 13.27 13.68 -22.93
C TRP A 585 12.82 14.11 -21.52
N CYS A 586 13.12 15.33 -21.07
CA CYS A 586 12.78 15.77 -19.72
C CYS A 586 11.28 16.03 -19.51
N ASP A 587 10.54 16.40 -20.56
CA ASP A 587 9.10 16.70 -20.49
C ASP A 587 8.41 16.32 -21.80
N ALA A 588 8.74 15.12 -22.30
CA ALA A 588 8.23 14.67 -23.58
C ALA A 588 6.72 14.33 -23.49
N PRO A 589 5.90 14.83 -24.43
CA PRO A 589 4.49 14.51 -24.48
C PRO A 589 4.27 13.04 -24.85
N TYR A 590 3.05 12.56 -24.59
CA TYR A 590 2.57 11.25 -25.03
C TYR A 590 1.19 11.41 -25.67
N SER A 591 0.82 10.45 -26.51
CA SER A 591 -0.56 10.26 -26.97
C SER A 591 -1.13 8.99 -26.35
N ALA A 592 -2.34 9.07 -25.84
CA ALA A 592 -3.12 7.94 -25.35
C ALA A 592 -4.48 7.87 -26.06
N VAL A 593 -4.90 6.65 -26.40
CA VAL A 593 -6.19 6.32 -27.04
C VAL A 593 -6.81 5.14 -26.31
N ILE A 594 -8.14 5.19 -26.08
CA ILE A 594 -8.91 4.03 -25.66
C ILE A 594 -9.66 3.44 -26.85
N LYS A 595 -9.63 2.11 -26.95
CA LYS A 595 -10.51 1.33 -27.81
C LYS A 595 -11.33 0.37 -26.97
N THR A 596 -12.63 0.43 -27.13
CA THR A 596 -13.55 -0.52 -26.51
C THR A 596 -13.64 -1.76 -27.39
N LEU A 597 -13.53 -2.92 -26.76
CA LEU A 597 -13.65 -4.23 -27.37
C LEU A 597 -14.82 -4.96 -26.72
N ARG A 598 -15.81 -5.38 -27.51
CA ARG A 598 -16.91 -6.18 -26.99
C ARG A 598 -16.54 -7.66 -27.03
N GLU A 599 -16.41 -8.27 -25.86
CA GLU A 599 -16.23 -9.72 -25.74
C GLU A 599 -17.58 -10.40 -25.69
N VAL A 600 -17.77 -11.43 -26.52
CA VAL A 600 -19.00 -12.24 -26.60
C VAL A 600 -18.68 -13.74 -26.57
N ARG A 601 -19.64 -14.56 -26.17
CA ARG A 601 -19.51 -16.02 -26.20
C ARG A 601 -19.69 -16.65 -27.58
#